data_AF-A0A2L0C9L8-F1
#
_entry.id   AF-A0A2L0C9L8-F1
#
_cell.length_a   1.000
_cell.length_b   1.000
_cell.length_c   1.000
_cell.angle_alpha   90.00
_cell.angle_beta   90.00
_cell.angle_gamma   90.00
#
_symmetry.space_group_name_H-M   'P 1'
#
loop_
_entity.id
_entity.type
_entity.pdbx_description
1 polymer ?
#
loop_
_entity_poly.entity_id
_entity_poly.type
_entity_poly.pdbx_seq_one_letter_code
_entity_poly.pdbx_strand_id
1 'polypeptide(L)'
;LNKPLDCPVYGFIFLFRWVEERRSRRKVIDQADTFVRDEEVVNSIFFAQQMVPNSCATHALLSILLNCPSLPLGDTLHRLKAHTQGMSPENKGWAIGNTPELACAHNRHAMPQAKRKLDKGSGVSTGRFTGEAF
;
A
#
# COMPACT_ATOMS: atom_id res chain seq x y z
N LEU A 1 18.01 14.73 -5.66
CA LEU A 1 17.33 15.45 -6.76
C LEU A 1 18.08 16.77 -6.94
N ASN A 2 18.69 17.00 -8.10
CA ASN A 2 19.51 18.21 -8.32
C ASN A 2 18.71 19.39 -8.93
N LYS A 3 17.41 19.19 -9.18
CA LYS A 3 16.49 20.22 -9.66
C LYS A 3 15.33 20.37 -8.68
N PRO A 4 14.90 21.62 -8.39
CA PRO A 4 13.69 21.86 -7.62
C PRO A 4 12.45 21.33 -8.37
N LEU A 5 11.37 21.05 -7.62
CA LEU A 5 10.08 20.67 -8.17
C LEU A 5 9.19 21.92 -8.16
N ASP A 6 8.65 22.30 -9.32
CA ASP A 6 7.94 23.57 -9.52
C ASP A 6 6.46 23.55 -9.08
N CYS A 7 6.00 22.44 -8.48
CA CYS A 7 4.62 22.24 -8.05
C CYS A 7 4.54 21.68 -6.62
N PRO A 8 3.36 21.73 -5.97
CA PRO A 8 3.17 21.13 -4.66
C PRO A 8 3.48 19.63 -4.67
N VAL A 9 4.34 19.20 -3.75
CA VAL A 9 4.74 17.80 -3.60
C VAL A 9 4.09 17.22 -2.35
N TYR A 10 3.16 16.28 -2.55
CA TYR A 10 2.43 15.63 -1.44
C TYR A 10 3.21 14.48 -0.80
N GLY A 11 4.17 13.89 -1.52
CA GLY A 11 4.99 12.80 -1.02
C GLY A 11 5.88 12.20 -2.11
N PHE A 12 6.69 11.23 -1.72
CA PHE A 12 7.59 10.50 -2.61
C PHE A 12 7.38 9.00 -2.49
N ILE A 13 7.37 8.30 -3.63
CA ILE A 13 7.40 6.83 -3.67
C ILE A 13 8.80 6.43 -4.12
N PHE A 14 9.51 5.67 -3.27
CA PHE A 14 10.81 5.13 -3.61
C PHE A 14 10.68 3.67 -4.03
N LEU A 15 10.88 3.41 -5.33
CA LEU A 15 10.88 2.06 -5.87
C LEU A 15 12.32 1.53 -5.95
N PHE A 16 12.55 0.38 -5.34
CA PHE A 16 13.81 -0.34 -5.44
C PHE A 16 13.53 -1.85 -5.52
N ARG A 17 14.43 -2.58 -6.19
CA ARG A 17 14.37 -4.04 -6.15
C ARG A 17 14.82 -4.51 -4.78
N TRP A 18 13.97 -5.27 -4.09
CA TRP A 18 14.38 -5.91 -2.84
C TRP A 18 15.53 -6.88 -3.11
N VAL A 19 16.62 -6.74 -2.35
CA VAL A 19 17.81 -7.60 -2.44
C VAL A 19 18.18 -8.00 -1.02
N GLU A 20 17.91 -9.24 -0.66
CA GLU A 20 18.12 -9.78 0.69
C GLU A 20 19.58 -9.66 1.16
N GLU A 21 20.53 -9.90 0.26
CA GLU A 21 21.98 -9.75 0.50
C GLU A 21 22.40 -8.32 0.88
N ARG A 22 21.60 -7.29 0.58
CA ARG A 22 21.87 -5.92 1.06
C ARG A 22 21.41 -5.70 2.50
N ARG A 23 20.47 -6.51 3.01
CA ARG A 23 20.02 -6.46 4.40
C ARG A 23 21.03 -7.15 5.33
N SER A 24 21.56 -8.30 4.93
CA SER A 24 22.59 -9.03 5.71
C SER A 24 23.90 -8.26 5.87
N ARG A 25 24.21 -7.36 4.91
CA ARG A 25 25.38 -6.46 4.97
C ARG A 25 25.18 -5.21 5.82
N ARG A 26 23.96 -4.89 6.27
CA ARG A 26 23.80 -3.82 7.26
C ARG A 26 24.35 -4.30 8.58
N LYS A 27 25.30 -3.55 9.14
CA LYS A 27 25.71 -3.66 10.54
C LYS A 27 24.42 -3.68 11.38
N VAL A 28 24.31 -4.59 12.36
CA VAL A 28 23.18 -4.62 13.30
C VAL A 28 23.30 -3.35 14.14
N ILE A 29 22.73 -2.26 13.64
CA ILE A 29 22.53 -1.03 14.36
C ILE A 29 21.26 -1.29 15.19
N ASP A 30 21.38 -1.12 16.50
CA ASP A 30 20.22 -1.10 17.38
C ASP A 30 19.29 0.03 16.93
N GLN A 31 18.21 -0.33 16.26
CA GLN A 31 17.22 0.57 15.69
C GLN A 31 16.01 0.73 16.62
N ALA A 32 16.13 0.33 17.89
CA ALA A 32 15.03 0.41 18.85
C ALA A 32 14.39 1.81 18.89
N ASP A 33 15.20 2.86 18.80
CA ASP A 33 14.75 4.26 18.86
C ASP A 33 14.32 4.83 17.49
N THR A 34 14.44 4.08 16.40
CA THR A 34 14.12 4.57 15.04
C THR A 34 12.67 4.26 14.62
N PHE A 35 12.02 3.30 15.27
CA PHE A 35 10.66 2.86 14.92
C PHE A 35 9.63 3.38 15.92
N VAL A 36 8.49 3.83 15.41
CA VAL A 36 7.32 4.11 16.26
C VAL A 36 6.68 2.78 16.65
N ARG A 37 6.64 2.49 17.95
CA ARG A 37 6.05 1.26 18.53
C ARG A 37 4.77 1.52 19.29
N ASP A 38 4.46 2.78 19.57
CA ASP A 38 3.22 3.19 20.22
C ASP A 38 2.04 2.92 19.27
N GLU A 39 1.16 2.00 19.68
CA GLU A 39 0.02 1.60 18.87
C GLU A 39 -0.98 2.74 18.65
N GLU A 40 -1.16 3.63 19.61
CA GLU A 40 -2.07 4.77 19.45
C GLU A 40 -1.55 5.71 18.37
N VAL A 41 -0.24 5.99 18.39
CA VAL A 41 0.41 6.82 17.36
C VAL A 41 0.31 6.14 15.99
N VAL A 42 0.65 4.84 15.90
CA VAL A 42 0.57 4.09 14.63
C VAL A 42 -0.87 4.04 14.09
N ASN A 43 -1.85 3.85 14.97
CA ASN A 43 -3.25 3.73 14.57
C ASN A 43 -3.88 5.09 14.23
N SER A 44 -3.32 6.19 14.74
CA SER A 44 -3.75 7.57 14.44
C SER A 44 -3.41 8.02 13.01
N ILE A 45 -2.34 7.50 12.42
CA ILE A 45 -1.93 7.78 11.03
C ILE A 45 -2.46 6.72 10.06
N PHE A 46 -2.50 7.01 8.76
CA PHE A 46 -2.77 5.97 7.77
C PHE A 46 -1.49 5.19 7.46
N PHE A 47 -1.20 4.18 8.28
CA PHE A 47 -0.13 3.20 8.04
C PHE A 47 -0.76 1.82 7.82
N ALA A 48 -0.65 1.27 6.61
CA ALA A 48 -1.28 0.01 6.23
C ALA A 48 -0.24 -1.05 5.86
N GLN A 49 -0.42 -2.26 6.38
CA GLN A 49 0.37 -3.42 6.00
C GLN A 49 -0.16 -4.00 4.68
N GLN A 50 0.72 -4.33 3.75
CA GLN A 50 0.30 -4.91 2.48
C GLN A 50 -0.15 -6.37 2.66
N MET A 51 -1.46 -6.57 2.76
CA MET A 51 -2.07 -7.90 2.87
C MET A 51 -2.37 -8.53 1.51
N VAL A 52 -2.65 -7.72 0.49
CA VAL A 52 -2.94 -8.20 -0.87
C VAL A 52 -1.66 -8.28 -1.70
N PRO A 53 -1.31 -9.43 -2.30
CA PRO A 53 -0.16 -9.53 -3.21
C PRO A 53 -0.33 -8.61 -4.41
N ASN A 54 0.77 -8.20 -5.04
CA ASN A 54 0.82 -7.30 -6.22
C ASN A 54 0.19 -5.89 -6.03
N SER A 55 -0.32 -5.54 -4.86
CA SER A 55 -0.99 -4.25 -4.62
C SER A 55 -0.06 -3.12 -4.15
N CYS A 56 1.27 -3.28 -4.30
CA CYS A 56 2.27 -2.37 -3.73
C CYS A 56 2.17 -0.94 -4.25
N ALA A 57 1.85 -0.75 -5.54
CA ALA A 57 1.66 0.58 -6.12
C ALA A 57 0.45 1.31 -5.50
N THR A 58 -0.68 0.60 -5.36
CA THR A 58 -1.88 1.15 -4.69
C THR A 58 -1.59 1.47 -3.23
N HIS A 59 -0.93 0.57 -2.49
CA HIS A 59 -0.57 0.81 -1.10
C HIS A 59 0.34 2.04 -0.95
N ALA A 60 1.37 2.18 -1.79
CA ALA A 60 2.29 3.32 -1.73
C ALA A 60 1.58 4.65 -1.99
N LEU A 61 0.68 4.69 -2.98
CA LEU A 61 -0.11 5.88 -3.29
C LEU A 61 -1.06 6.23 -2.14
N LEU A 62 -1.79 5.26 -1.59
CA LEU A 62 -2.72 5.48 -0.47
C LEU A 62 -2.01 5.96 0.79
N SER A 63 -0.84 5.39 1.10
CA SER A 63 0.00 5.82 2.22
C SER A 63 0.41 7.29 2.12
N ILE A 64 0.51 7.86 0.93
CA ILE A 64 0.72 9.30 0.75
C ILE A 64 -0.62 10.03 0.86
N LEU A 65 -1.55 9.73 -0.04
CA LEU A 65 -2.79 10.50 -0.23
C LEU A 65 -3.62 10.59 1.05
N LEU A 66 -3.72 9.50 1.81
CA LEU A 66 -4.56 9.46 3.01
C LEU A 66 -3.91 10.10 4.24
N ASN A 67 -2.60 10.35 4.20
CA ASN A 67 -1.88 11.14 5.21
C ASN A 67 -1.77 12.64 4.86
N CYS A 68 -2.31 13.07 3.71
CA CYS A 68 -2.42 14.49 3.38
C CYS A 68 -3.75 15.06 3.92
N PRO A 69 -3.74 16.01 4.89
CA PRO A 69 -4.98 16.54 5.48
C PRO A 69 -5.74 17.49 4.56
N SER A 70 -5.05 18.23 3.70
CA SER A 70 -5.62 19.29 2.84
C SER A 70 -5.87 18.87 1.39
N LEU A 71 -5.68 17.58 1.06
CA LEU A 71 -5.89 17.09 -0.29
C LEU A 71 -7.37 16.72 -0.49
N PRO A 72 -8.05 17.26 -1.53
CA PRO A 72 -9.39 16.82 -1.87
C PRO A 72 -9.35 15.37 -2.36
N LEU A 73 -9.93 14.47 -1.58
CA LEU A 73 -10.07 13.05 -1.92
C LEU A 73 -11.43 12.81 -2.59
N GLY A 74 -11.46 11.94 -3.60
CA GLY A 74 -12.73 11.43 -4.14
C GLY A 74 -13.45 10.51 -3.15
N ASP A 75 -14.73 10.28 -3.38
CA ASP A 75 -15.64 9.58 -2.45
C ASP A 75 -15.10 8.25 -1.93
N THR A 76 -14.56 7.40 -2.81
CA THR A 76 -13.98 6.10 -2.43
C THR A 76 -12.84 6.25 -1.42
N LEU A 77 -11.91 7.17 -1.67
CA LEU A 77 -10.74 7.38 -0.80
C LEU A 77 -11.13 8.06 0.51
N HIS A 78 -12.09 8.99 0.45
CA HIS A 78 -12.63 9.62 1.64
C HIS A 78 -13.32 8.58 2.56
N ARG A 79 -14.17 7.71 1.98
CA ARG A 79 -14.83 6.62 2.71
C ARG A 79 -13.83 5.65 3.32
N LEU A 80 -12.81 5.24 2.55
CA LEU A 80 -11.77 4.35 3.06
C LEU A 80 -11.04 4.98 4.24
N LYS A 81 -10.64 6.26 4.13
CA LYS A 81 -9.94 6.98 5.20
C LYS A 81 -10.78 7.06 6.48
N ALA A 82 -12.06 7.41 6.36
CA ALA A 82 -12.97 7.46 7.50
C ALA A 82 -13.22 6.07 8.11
N HIS A 83 -13.45 5.06 7.27
CA HIS A 83 -13.70 3.70 7.71
C HIS A 83 -12.52 3.08 8.47
N THR A 84 -11.30 3.46 8.10
CA THR A 84 -10.07 2.87 8.63
C THR A 84 -9.42 3.66 9.77
N GLN A 85 -10.07 4.72 10.25
CA GLN A 85 -9.57 5.53 11.35
C GLN A 85 -9.43 4.69 12.64
N GLY A 86 -8.25 4.75 13.27
CA GLY A 86 -7.95 3.98 14.49
C GLY A 86 -7.75 2.48 14.30
N MET A 87 -7.88 1.95 13.08
CA MET A 87 -7.61 0.53 12.81
C MET A 87 -6.11 0.22 12.88
N SER A 88 -5.79 -1.04 13.23
CA SER A 88 -4.45 -1.59 13.12
C SER A 88 -3.94 -1.58 11.67
N PRO A 89 -2.61 -1.59 11.43
CA PRO A 89 -2.05 -1.60 10.08
C PRO A 89 -2.51 -2.79 9.25
N GLU A 90 -2.68 -3.95 9.87
CA GLU A 90 -3.21 -5.16 9.21
C GLU A 90 -4.65 -4.94 8.73
N ASN A 91 -5.54 -4.44 9.60
CA ASN A 91 -6.93 -4.18 9.26
C ASN A 91 -7.08 -3.10 8.19
N LYS A 92 -6.21 -2.06 8.22
CA LYS A 92 -6.09 -1.08 7.13
C LYS A 92 -5.74 -1.75 5.80
N GLY A 93 -4.80 -2.69 5.82
CA GLY A 93 -4.40 -3.50 4.66
C GLY A 93 -5.54 -4.34 4.08
N TRP A 94 -6.30 -5.02 4.93
CA TRP A 94 -7.48 -5.77 4.52
C TRP A 94 -8.59 -4.88 3.97
N ALA A 95 -8.82 -3.71 4.56
CA ALA A 95 -9.80 -2.74 4.05
C ALA A 95 -9.45 -2.27 2.62
N ILE A 96 -8.17 -2.04 2.32
CA ILE A 96 -7.71 -1.73 0.95
C ILE A 96 -8.08 -2.88 0.00
N GLY A 97 -7.76 -4.12 0.37
CA GLY A 97 -8.03 -5.31 -0.46
C GLY A 97 -9.51 -5.61 -0.68
N ASN A 98 -10.35 -5.23 0.29
CA ASN A 98 -11.79 -5.43 0.27
C ASN A 98 -12.57 -4.23 -0.30
N THR A 99 -11.89 -3.25 -0.90
CA THR A 99 -12.52 -2.12 -1.60
C THR A 99 -12.54 -2.39 -3.12
N PRO A 100 -13.67 -2.81 -3.71
CA PRO A 100 -13.73 -3.27 -5.10
C PRO A 100 -13.33 -2.20 -6.12
N GLU A 101 -13.62 -0.93 -5.85
CA GLU A 101 -13.27 0.18 -6.74
C GLU A 101 -11.76 0.32 -6.90
N LEU A 102 -10.99 0.08 -5.83
CA LEU A 102 -9.52 0.11 -5.85
C LEU A 102 -8.96 -1.06 -6.64
N ALA A 103 -9.45 -2.28 -6.38
CA ALA A 103 -9.03 -3.46 -7.12
C ALA A 103 -9.35 -3.32 -8.63
N CYS A 104 -10.56 -2.84 -8.94
CA CYS A 104 -10.98 -2.57 -10.31
C CYS A 104 -10.10 -1.51 -10.98
N ALA A 105 -9.80 -0.39 -10.30
CA ALA A 105 -8.92 0.65 -10.83
C ALA A 105 -7.49 0.13 -11.05
N HIS A 106 -6.93 -0.58 -10.08
CA HIS A 106 -5.60 -1.19 -10.17
C HIS A 106 -5.50 -2.12 -11.38
N ASN A 107 -6.42 -3.07 -11.49
CA ASN A 107 -6.41 -4.10 -12.52
C ASN A 107 -6.66 -3.57 -13.93
N ARG A 108 -7.34 -2.43 -14.08
CA ARG A 108 -7.53 -1.75 -15.37
C ARG A 108 -6.23 -1.23 -15.97
N HIS A 109 -5.21 -0.99 -15.15
CA HIS A 109 -3.88 -0.54 -15.59
C HIS A 109 -2.87 -1.68 -15.76
N ALA A 110 -3.27 -2.93 -15.46
CA ALA A 110 -2.41 -4.09 -15.65
C ALA A 110 -2.23 -4.41 -17.13
N MET A 111 -1.01 -4.77 -17.52
CA MET A 111 -0.71 -5.22 -18.88
C MET A 111 -1.41 -6.56 -19.16
N PRO A 112 -1.86 -6.85 -20.40
CA PRO A 112 -2.54 -8.10 -20.73
C PRO A 112 -1.75 -9.37 -20.36
N GLN A 113 -0.41 -9.31 -20.35
CA GLN A 113 0.41 -10.45 -19.93
C GLN A 113 0.28 -10.78 -18.44
N ALA A 114 0.00 -9.79 -17.58
CA ALA A 114 -0.20 -10.01 -16.15
C ALA A 114 -1.43 -10.89 -15.91
N LYS A 115 -2.56 -10.52 -16.53
CA LYS A 115 -3.81 -11.30 -16.51
C LYS A 115 -3.61 -12.75 -16.94
N ARG A 116 -2.91 -12.97 -18.06
CA ARG A 116 -2.65 -14.33 -18.60
C ARG A 116 -1.76 -15.21 -17.70
N LYS A 117 -0.92 -14.63 -16.84
CA LYS A 117 -0.04 -15.41 -15.95
C LYS A 117 -0.80 -16.02 -14.77
N LEU A 118 -1.86 -15.35 -14.29
CA LEU A 118 -2.71 -15.86 -13.22
C LEU A 118 -3.59 -17.02 -13.68
N ASP A 119 -4.17 -16.94 -14.88
CA ASP A 119 -4.99 -18.00 -15.47
C ASP A 119 -4.21 -19.34 -15.62
N LYS A 120 -2.88 -19.29 -15.72
CA LYS A 120 -2.01 -20.49 -15.80
C LYS A 120 -1.62 -21.07 -14.43
N GLY A 121 -1.87 -20.34 -13.34
CA GLY A 121 -1.48 -20.74 -11.98
C GLY A 121 -2.63 -21.19 -11.08
N SER A 122 -3.89 -21.05 -11.50
CA SER A 122 -5.07 -21.34 -10.69
C SER A 122 -5.40 -22.84 -10.63
N GLY A 123 -4.60 -23.60 -9.88
CA GLY A 123 -4.85 -25.02 -9.55
C GLY A 123 -5.59 -25.25 -8.23
N VAL A 124 -5.76 -24.23 -7.38
CA VAL A 124 -6.49 -24.35 -6.10
C VAL A 124 -7.20 -23.04 -5.81
N SER A 125 -8.53 -23.02 -5.98
CA SER A 125 -9.41 -21.95 -5.50
C SER A 125 -9.83 -22.27 -4.08
N THR A 126 -9.16 -21.70 -3.08
CA THR A 126 -9.73 -21.64 -1.72
C THR A 126 -10.76 -20.50 -1.70
N GLY A 127 -12.04 -20.89 -1.70
CA GLY A 127 -13.16 -19.97 -1.79
C GLY A 127 -13.21 -18.96 -0.66
N ARG A 128 -12.70 -17.76 -0.93
CA ARG A 128 -13.12 -16.46 -0.38
C ARG A 128 -12.80 -15.44 -1.47
N PHE A 129 -13.82 -14.85 -2.07
CA PHE A 129 -13.66 -13.84 -3.10
C PHE A 129 -12.90 -12.65 -2.51
N THR A 130 -11.61 -12.49 -2.84
CA THR A 130 -10.78 -11.36 -2.44
C THR A 130 -10.33 -10.62 -3.69
N GLY A 131 -10.27 -9.29 -3.63
CA GLY A 131 -9.87 -8.44 -4.75
C GLY A 131 -8.42 -8.68 -5.15
N GLU A 132 -8.18 -9.72 -5.94
CA GLU A 132 -6.85 -10.04 -6.48
C GLU A 132 -6.35 -8.85 -7.31
N ALA A 133 -5.17 -8.35 -6.94
CA ALA A 133 -4.44 -7.38 -7.75
C ALA A 133 -3.55 -8.13 -8.75
N PHE A 134 -3.60 -7.73 -10.02
CA PHE A 134 -2.95 -8.41 -11.14
C PHE A 134 -1.70 -7.68 -11.64
#